data_AF-A0A9E8EJW5-F1
#
_entry.id   AF-A0A9E8EJW5-F1
#
_cell.length_a   1.000
_cell.length_b   1.000
_cell.length_c   1.000
_cell.angle_alpha   90.00
_cell.angle_beta   90.00
_cell.angle_gamma   90.00
#
_symmetry.space_group_name_H-M   'P 1'
#
loop_
_entity.id
_entity.type
_entity.pdbx_description
1 polymer ?
#
loop_
_entity_poly.entity_id
_entity_poly.type
_entity_poly.pdbx_seq_one_letter_code
_entity_poly.pdbx_strand_id
1 'polypeptide(L)'
;MNKNYYTIVSSILFILVALLHLVRALMGWDVAIGDYMLPVGRSWVVFGIILCLGAWGIRGSKGYIAVSAILFALVALLHLYRVLVTETIITIDSFVVPLSASWVGFVISTALSAWGFLTYKAKTP
;
A
#
# COMPACT_ATOMS: atom_id res chain seq x y z
N MET A 1 -2.93 23.63 -17.10
CA MET A 1 -3.31 22.29 -16.61
C MET A 1 -2.65 22.08 -15.24
N ASN A 2 -3.41 22.13 -14.14
CA ASN A 2 -2.85 21.89 -12.81
C ASN A 2 -2.40 20.42 -12.72
N LYS A 3 -1.09 20.18 -12.59
CA LYS A 3 -0.55 18.82 -12.46
C LYS A 3 -1.04 18.23 -11.13
N ASN A 4 -1.80 17.15 -11.20
CA ASN A 4 -2.25 16.44 -10.01
C ASN A 4 -1.12 15.51 -9.52
N TYR A 5 -0.15 16.08 -8.82
CA TYR A 5 1.02 15.33 -8.33
C TYR A 5 0.63 14.14 -7.45
N TYR A 6 -0.47 14.25 -6.71
CA TYR A 6 -0.99 13.13 -5.90
C TYR A 6 -1.23 11.88 -6.74
N THR A 7 -1.91 12.00 -7.89
CA THR A 7 -2.25 10.82 -8.70
C THR A 7 -1.02 10.20 -9.32
N ILE A 8 -0.03 11.01 -9.71
CA ILE A 8 1.25 10.51 -10.23
C ILE A 8 2.02 9.76 -9.13
N VAL A 9 2.21 10.39 -7.97
CA VAL A 9 2.95 9.80 -6.84
C VAL A 9 2.31 8.50 -6.37
N SER A 10 1.00 8.50 -6.12
CA SER A 10 0.28 7.31 -5.68
C SER A 10 0.30 6.19 -6.73
N SER A 11 0.22 6.51 -8.03
CA SER A 11 0.32 5.50 -9.10
C SER A 11 1.68 4.82 -9.09
N ILE A 12 2.76 5.60 -8.96
CA ILE A 12 4.13 5.08 -8.89
C ILE A 12 4.27 4.17 -7.66
N LEU A 13 3.77 4.59 -6.50
CA LEU A 13 3.81 3.78 -5.29
C LEU A 13 3.07 2.45 -5.45
N PHE A 14 1.88 2.44 -6.04
CA PHE A 14 1.18 1.18 -6.32
C PHE A 14 1.96 0.32 -7.31
N ILE A 15 2.49 0.87 -8.40
CA ILE A 15 3.31 0.10 -9.35
C ILE A 15 4.53 -0.51 -8.64
N LEU A 16 5.22 0.23 -7.78
CA LEU A 16 6.34 -0.29 -7.00
C LEU A 16 5.90 -1.45 -6.09
N VAL A 17 4.78 -1.32 -5.38
CA VAL A 17 4.22 -2.39 -4.55
C VAL A 17 3.85 -3.61 -5.39
N ALA A 18 3.25 -3.42 -6.57
CA ALA A 18 2.96 -4.51 -7.50
C ALA A 18 4.25 -5.26 -7.90
N LEU A 19 5.31 -4.52 -8.25
CA LEU A 19 6.61 -5.12 -8.57
C LEU A 19 7.20 -5.90 -7.39
N LEU A 20 7.07 -5.42 -6.16
CA LEU A 20 7.49 -6.17 -4.97
C LEU A 20 6.71 -7.48 -4.81
N HIS A 21 5.39 -7.47 -5.06
CA HIS A 21 4.59 -8.70 -5.07
C HIS A 21 4.99 -9.67 -6.19
N LEU A 22 5.33 -9.15 -7.37
CA LEU A 22 5.83 -9.97 -8.48
C LEU A 22 7.17 -10.61 -8.11
N VAL A 23 8.11 -9.85 -7.56
CA VAL A 23 9.41 -10.38 -7.09
C VAL A 23 9.19 -11.48 -6.05
N ARG A 24 8.36 -11.22 -5.03
CA ARG A 24 8.00 -12.23 -4.02
C ARG A 24 7.42 -13.49 -4.66
N ALA A 25 6.54 -13.34 -5.64
CA ALA A 25 5.88 -14.45 -6.31
C ALA A 25 6.86 -15.29 -7.14
N LEU A 26 7.80 -14.65 -7.82
CA LEU A 26 8.82 -15.32 -8.64
C LEU A 26 9.90 -16.01 -7.79
N MET A 27 10.27 -15.42 -6.66
CA MET A 27 11.29 -15.97 -5.76
C MET A 27 10.73 -17.01 -4.79
N GLY A 28 9.41 -17.13 -4.69
CA GLY A 28 8.78 -18.07 -3.75
C GLY A 28 9.01 -17.73 -2.28
N TRP A 29 9.32 -16.46 -1.96
CA TRP A 29 9.57 -16.07 -0.57
C TRP A 29 8.31 -16.30 0.28
N ASP A 30 8.48 -16.89 1.45
CA ASP A 30 7.42 -17.01 2.43
C ASP A 30 7.26 -15.72 3.25
N VAL A 31 6.04 -15.47 3.73
CA VAL A 31 5.79 -14.37 4.69
C VAL A 31 5.11 -14.98 5.90
N ALA A 32 5.76 -14.88 7.05
CA ALA A 32 5.14 -15.21 8.34
C ALA A 32 4.62 -13.94 9.00
N ILE A 33 3.43 -14.03 9.58
CA ILE A 33 2.82 -12.99 10.39
C ILE A 33 2.36 -13.66 11.68
N GLY A 34 3.18 -13.60 12.72
CA GLY A 34 3.00 -14.48 13.89
C GLY A 34 2.99 -15.95 13.45
N ASP A 35 1.98 -16.70 13.90
CA ASP A 35 1.82 -18.13 13.57
C ASP A 35 1.18 -18.39 12.20
N TYR A 36 0.75 -17.33 11.50
CA TYR A 36 0.10 -17.45 10.21
C TYR A 36 1.10 -17.36 9.06
N MET A 37 1.08 -18.36 8.18
CA MET A 37 1.86 -18.39 6.95
C MET A 37 1.06 -17.85 5.78
N LEU A 38 1.52 -16.75 5.18
CA LEU A 38 0.89 -16.14 4.01
C LEU A 38 1.32 -16.85 2.72
N PRO A 39 0.43 -17.59 2.04
CA PRO A 39 0.82 -18.37 0.87
C PRO A 39 1.29 -17.48 -0.29
N VAL A 40 2.33 -17.91 -1.00
CA VAL A 40 2.89 -17.21 -2.18
C VAL A 40 1.83 -16.93 -3.25
N GLY A 41 0.85 -17.84 -3.41
CA GLY A 41 -0.25 -17.67 -4.37
C GLY A 41 -1.02 -16.35 -4.23
N ARG A 42 -1.11 -15.80 -3.00
CA ARG A 42 -1.77 -14.50 -2.77
C ARG A 42 -1.04 -13.34 -3.42
N SER A 43 0.28 -13.43 -3.57
CA SER A 43 1.09 -12.38 -4.22
C SER A 43 0.74 -12.19 -5.69
N TRP A 44 0.37 -13.26 -6.41
CA TRP A 44 -0.08 -13.15 -7.81
C TRP A 44 -1.37 -12.35 -7.94
N VAL A 45 -2.33 -12.60 -7.03
CA VAL A 45 -3.61 -11.88 -7.00
C VAL A 45 -3.38 -10.42 -6.66
N VAL A 46 -2.58 -10.14 -5.62
CA VAL A 46 -2.29 -8.76 -5.21
C VAL A 46 -1.49 -8.01 -6.27
N PHE A 47 -0.53 -8.65 -6.94
CA PHE A 47 0.19 -8.07 -8.07
C PHE A 47 -0.77 -7.55 -9.14
N GLY A 48 -1.71 -8.36 -9.59
CA GLY A 48 -2.69 -7.96 -10.61
C GLY A 48 -3.56 -6.79 -10.16
N ILE A 49 -4.13 -6.86 -8.96
CA ILE A 49 -5.01 -5.82 -8.42
C ILE A 49 -4.26 -4.49 -8.28
N ILE A 50 -3.08 -4.51 -7.69
CA ILE A 50 -2.31 -3.28 -7.42
C ILE A 50 -1.73 -2.69 -8.71
N LEU A 51 -1.33 -3.52 -9.68
CA LEU A 51 -0.92 -3.04 -10.99
C LEU A 51 -2.07 -2.33 -11.71
N CYS A 52 -3.27 -2.91 -11.70
CA CYS A 52 -4.46 -2.28 -12.26
C CYS A 52 -4.79 -0.95 -11.55
N LEU A 53 -4.64 -0.89 -10.23
CA LEU A 53 -4.84 0.33 -9.45
C LEU A 53 -3.83 1.42 -9.84
N GLY A 54 -2.54 1.08 -9.94
CA GLY A 54 -1.50 2.01 -10.40
C GLY A 54 -1.75 2.52 -11.82
N ALA A 55 -2.15 1.64 -12.74
CA ALA A 55 -2.52 2.01 -14.11
C ALA A 55 -3.77 2.91 -14.16
N TRP A 56 -4.75 2.69 -13.30
CA TRP A 56 -5.93 3.55 -13.19
C TRP A 56 -5.56 4.98 -12.73
N GLY A 57 -4.59 5.10 -11.82
CA GLY A 57 -4.13 6.39 -11.32
C GLY A 57 -3.49 7.29 -12.37
N ILE A 58 -2.87 6.72 -13.41
CA ILE A 58 -2.34 7.48 -14.56
C ILE A 58 -3.44 8.29 -15.26
N ARG A 59 -4.68 7.79 -15.26
CA ARG A 59 -5.84 8.49 -15.84
C ARG A 59 -6.34 9.65 -14.97
N GLY A 60 -5.90 9.75 -13.71
CA GLY A 60 -6.12 10.92 -12.84
C GLY A 60 -7.58 11.18 -12.44
N SER A 61 -8.43 10.15 -12.45
CA SER A 61 -9.88 10.26 -12.19
C SER A 61 -10.22 10.59 -10.72
N LYS A 62 -11.39 11.18 -10.48
CA LYS A 62 -11.89 11.43 -9.10
C LYS A 62 -12.09 10.14 -8.30
N GLY A 63 -12.64 9.10 -8.94
CA GLY A 63 -12.87 7.81 -8.30
C GLY A 63 -11.57 7.17 -7.83
N TYR A 64 -10.51 7.24 -8.64
CA TYR A 64 -9.19 6.78 -8.24
C TYR A 64 -8.70 7.50 -6.98
N ILE A 65 -8.80 8.84 -6.93
CA ILE A 65 -8.31 9.63 -5.80
C ILE A 65 -9.00 9.21 -4.49
N ALA A 66 -10.32 9.00 -4.53
CA ALA A 66 -11.07 8.55 -3.36
C ALA A 66 -10.63 7.14 -2.94
N VAL A 67 -10.57 6.20 -3.87
CA VAL A 67 -10.21 4.81 -3.59
C VAL A 67 -8.78 4.70 -3.05
N SER A 68 -7.82 5.38 -3.67
CA SER A 68 -6.43 5.38 -3.21
C SER A 68 -6.27 5.98 -1.82
N ALA A 69 -7.00 7.07 -1.51
CA ALA A 69 -6.99 7.67 -0.18
C ALA A 69 -7.52 6.70 0.89
N ILE A 70 -8.63 6.02 0.60
CA ILE A 70 -9.20 4.99 1.49
C ILE A 70 -8.22 3.85 1.70
N LEU A 71 -7.59 3.34 0.64
CA LEU A 71 -6.61 2.26 0.75
C LEU A 71 -5.41 2.67 1.60
N PHE A 72 -4.89 3.89 1.45
CA PHE A 72 -3.83 4.40 2.34
C PHE A 72 -4.29 4.54 3.79
N ALA A 73 -5.54 4.95 4.04
CA ALA A 73 -6.11 4.97 5.39
C ALA A 73 -6.15 3.55 5.99
N LEU A 74 -6.59 2.54 5.22
CA LEU A 74 -6.61 1.15 5.67
C LEU A 74 -5.20 0.64 5.99
N VAL A 75 -4.21 0.94 5.14
CA VAL A 75 -2.81 0.59 5.39
C VAL A 75 -2.28 1.27 6.66
N ALA A 76 -2.62 2.55 6.89
CA ALA A 76 -2.26 3.26 8.12
C ALA A 76 -2.82 2.58 9.37
N LEU A 77 -4.10 2.18 9.32
CA LEU A 77 -4.76 1.45 10.41
C LEU A 77 -4.12 0.09 10.64
N LEU A 78 -3.72 -0.64 9.59
CA LEU A 78 -3.00 -1.91 9.74
C LEU A 78 -1.63 -1.74 10.40
N HIS A 79 -0.91 -0.67 10.07
CA HIS A 79 0.36 -0.36 10.76
C HIS A 79 0.15 -0.03 12.23
N LEU A 80 -0.86 0.78 12.57
CA LEU A 80 -1.21 1.05 13.96
C LEU A 80 -1.64 -0.22 14.69
N TYR A 81 -2.48 -1.06 14.08
CA TYR A 81 -2.91 -2.32 14.66
C TYR A 81 -1.73 -3.23 14.97
N ARG A 82 -0.76 -3.34 14.04
CA ARG A 82 0.47 -4.10 14.27
C ARG A 82 1.27 -3.56 15.45
N VAL A 83 1.37 -2.25 15.61
CA VAL A 83 2.22 -1.64 16.63
C VAL A 83 1.56 -1.59 18.01
N LEU A 84 0.25 -1.35 18.06
CA LEU A 84 -0.47 -1.10 19.32
C LEU A 84 -1.16 -2.35 19.89
N VAL A 85 -1.41 -3.36 19.06
CA VAL A 85 -2.24 -4.52 19.46
C VAL A 85 -1.46 -5.81 19.37
N THR A 86 -0.95 -6.14 18.18
CA THR A 86 -0.44 -7.49 17.95
C THR A 86 1.05 -7.62 18.23
N GLU A 87 1.81 -6.53 18.09
CA GLU A 87 3.28 -6.49 18.12
C GLU A 87 3.92 -7.62 17.27
N THR A 88 3.19 -8.09 16.25
CA THR A 88 3.53 -9.33 15.55
C THR A 88 4.86 -9.18 14.81
N ILE A 89 5.71 -10.19 14.98
CA ILE A 89 6.91 -10.39 14.19
C ILE A 89 6.47 -10.78 12.78
N ILE A 90 6.94 -10.01 11.80
CA ILE A 90 6.73 -10.31 10.39
C ILE A 90 8.09 -10.71 9.82
N THR A 91 8.18 -11.88 9.24
CA THR A 91 9.36 -12.33 8.49
C THR A 91 9.03 -12.47 7.02
N ILE A 92 9.95 -12.03 6.16
CA ILE A 92 9.91 -12.21 4.71
C ILE A 92 11.12 -13.05 4.37
N ASP A 93 10.92 -14.33 4.05
CA ASP A 93 12.00 -15.30 3.96
C ASP A 93 12.89 -15.25 5.23
N SER A 94 14.17 -14.90 5.10
CA SER A 94 15.15 -14.76 6.18
C SER A 94 15.19 -13.36 6.81
N PHE A 95 14.45 -12.39 6.29
CA PHE A 95 14.46 -11.00 6.77
C PHE A 95 13.37 -10.75 7.80
N VAL A 96 13.75 -10.22 8.96
CA VAL A 96 12.80 -9.75 9.98
C VAL A 96 12.43 -8.30 9.69
N VAL A 97 11.14 -8.00 9.56
CA VAL A 97 10.65 -6.63 9.42
C VAL A 97 10.55 -6.01 10.81
N PRO A 98 11.39 -5.03 11.17
CA PRO A 98 11.37 -4.45 12.51
C PRO A 98 10.07 -3.70 12.78
N LEU A 99 9.67 -3.61 14.05
CA LEU A 99 8.44 -2.90 14.44
C LEU A 99 8.50 -1.41 14.06
N SER A 100 9.70 -0.81 14.10
CA SER A 100 9.95 0.58 13.67
C SER A 100 9.54 0.85 12.22
N ALA A 101 9.61 -0.15 11.33
CA ALA A 101 9.14 0.01 9.96
C ALA A 101 7.64 0.32 9.88
N SER A 102 6.86 -0.16 10.86
CA SER A 102 5.42 0.13 10.92
C SER A 102 5.12 1.56 11.35
N TRP A 103 5.96 2.18 12.20
CA TRP A 103 5.83 3.61 12.49
C TRP A 103 6.06 4.47 11.24
N VAL A 104 7.08 4.15 10.46
CA VAL A 104 7.34 4.83 9.18
C VAL A 104 6.18 4.62 8.21
N GLY A 105 5.72 3.37 8.08
CA GLY A 105 4.56 3.02 7.25
C GLY A 105 3.29 3.78 7.66
N PHE A 106 3.01 3.88 8.96
CA PHE A 106 1.88 4.64 9.49
C PHE A 106 1.94 6.13 9.12
N VAL A 107 3.09 6.78 9.32
CA VAL A 107 3.24 8.21 9.01
C VAL A 107 3.06 8.47 7.52
N ILE A 108 3.71 7.68 6.67
CA ILE A 108 3.64 7.86 5.20
C ILE A 108 2.22 7.63 4.69
N SER A 109 1.58 6.52 5.10
CA SER A 109 0.23 6.17 4.65
C SER A 109 -0.82 7.16 5.15
N THR A 110 -0.68 7.68 6.38
CA THR A 110 -1.55 8.75 6.88
C THR A 110 -1.40 10.03 6.07
N ALA A 111 -0.17 10.44 5.77
CA ALA A 111 0.10 11.63 4.95
C ALA A 111 -0.48 11.49 3.52
N LEU A 112 -0.30 10.32 2.90
CA LEU A 112 -0.85 10.03 1.57
C LEU A 112 -2.38 9.97 1.57
N SER A 113 -2.99 9.42 2.61
CA SER A 113 -4.45 9.41 2.79
C SER A 113 -5.01 10.84 2.90
N ALA A 114 -4.42 11.65 3.79
CA ALA A 114 -4.81 13.05 3.95
C ALA A 114 -4.65 13.84 2.65
N TRP A 115 -3.53 13.70 1.96
CA TRP A 115 -3.30 14.36 0.66
C TRP A 115 -4.34 13.93 -0.38
N GLY A 116 -4.71 12.64 -0.41
CA GLY A 116 -5.75 12.12 -1.29
C GLY A 116 -7.11 12.75 -1.03
N PHE A 117 -7.57 12.80 0.23
CA PHE A 117 -8.86 13.41 0.58
C PHE A 117 -8.88 14.92 0.33
N LEU A 118 -7.78 15.63 0.62
CA LEU A 118 -7.65 17.05 0.31
C LEU A 118 -7.74 17.30 -1.21
N THR A 119 -7.07 16.46 -1.99
CA THR A 119 -7.12 16.52 -3.47
C THR A 119 -8.51 16.18 -3.99
N TYR A 120 -9.20 15.21 -3.39
CA TYR A 120 -10.58 14.84 -3.74
C TYR A 120 -11.53 16.02 -3.51
N LYS A 121 -11.48 16.64 -2.33
CA LYS A 121 -12.30 17.79 -1.94
C LYS A 121 -12.03 19.01 -2.84
N ALA A 122 -10.78 19.27 -3.19
CA ALA A 122 -10.44 20.38 -4.10
C ALA A 122 -11.02 20.21 -5.52
N LYS A 123 -11.37 18.98 -5.92
CA LYS A 123 -12.03 18.73 -7.21
C LYS A 123 -13.56 18.70 -7.12
N THR A 124 -14.16 18.65 -5.93
CA THR A 124 -15.62 18.75 -5.75
C THR A 124 -16.03 20.22 -5.73
N PRO A 125 -16.93 20.66 -6.63
CA PRO A 125 -17.45 22.03 -6.61
C PRO A 125 -18.27 22.32 -5.35
#